data_AF-B2J483-F1
#
_entry.id   AF-B2J483-F1
#
_cell.length_a   1.000
_cell.length_b   1.000
_cell.length_c   1.000
_cell.angle_alpha   90.00
_cell.angle_beta   90.00
_cell.angle_gamma   90.00
#
_symmetry.space_group_name_H-M   'P 1'
#
loop_
_entity.id
_entity.type
_entity.pdbx_description
1 polymer ?
#
loop_
_entity_poly.entity_id
_entity_poly.type
_entity_poly.pdbx_seq_one_letter_code
_entity_poly.pdbx_strand_id
1 'polypeptide(L)'
;MAIPLLEYEPSSQNQRVAGYEVPGDEQPRIFTTDNILSPSDLGDLIEAAYRQLFFYAFAADRETYLESQLRNGQITVRDFVRGLVLSNTFKKSFYDLNNNYRFVEQVIQRVLGRDPYNEREKIAWSIVVATKGIVGFVDEVLNTEEYLSNFGYSTVPYQRRRILPSQSTGELPFNIKSPRYEDYHRAKLGFPQIIWQVEVRRFLPQEQKPKAGDPALFLTMAQSVNATGNTPQRISSFNIDIEKSVPYRQLAGIK
;
A
#
# COMPACT_ATOMS: atom_id res chain seq x y z
N MET A 1 -35.55 -4.03 26.72
CA MET A 1 -34.45 -4.48 27.60
C MET A 1 -33.15 -4.20 26.87
N ALA A 2 -32.17 -3.54 27.50
CA ALA A 2 -30.85 -3.37 26.90
C ALA A 2 -30.08 -4.67 27.09
N ILE A 3 -29.82 -5.39 26.00
CA ILE A 3 -28.96 -6.58 26.03
C ILE A 3 -27.52 -6.07 26.09
N PRO A 4 -26.73 -6.42 27.13
CA PRO A 4 -25.33 -6.02 27.20
C PRO A 4 -24.51 -6.72 26.11
N LEU A 5 -23.38 -6.13 25.73
CA LEU A 5 -22.44 -6.76 24.80
C LEU A 5 -21.93 -8.08 25.42
N LEU A 6 -21.88 -9.14 24.62
CA LEU A 6 -21.36 -10.43 25.07
C LEU A 6 -19.87 -10.30 25.41
N GLU A 7 -19.46 -10.87 26.54
CA GLU A 7 -18.06 -10.87 26.93
C GLU A 7 -17.20 -11.75 26.01
N TYR A 8 -15.99 -11.29 25.72
CA TYR A 8 -15.01 -12.03 24.94
C TYR A 8 -13.61 -11.83 25.52
N GLU A 9 -12.79 -12.87 25.43
CA GLU A 9 -11.42 -12.83 25.95
C GLU A 9 -10.50 -12.07 25.00
N PRO A 10 -9.64 -11.17 25.51
CA PRO A 10 -8.71 -10.45 24.65
C PRO A 10 -7.50 -11.32 24.29
N SER A 11 -7.00 -11.18 23.06
CA SER A 11 -5.83 -11.92 22.56
C SER A 11 -4.53 -11.12 22.72
N SER A 12 -3.39 -11.80 22.64
CA SER A 12 -2.07 -11.16 22.60
C SER A 12 -1.86 -10.50 21.23
N GLN A 13 -1.81 -9.17 21.21
CA GLN A 13 -1.59 -8.36 20.00
C GLN A 13 -0.55 -7.26 20.30
N ASN A 14 0.20 -6.84 19.28
CA ASN A 14 1.30 -5.87 19.42
C ASN A 14 0.84 -4.53 20.03
N GLN A 15 -0.36 -4.06 19.66
CA GLN A 15 -0.93 -2.79 20.13
C GLN A 15 -1.26 -2.74 21.64
N ARG A 16 -1.36 -3.90 22.30
CA ARG A 16 -1.73 -3.97 23.74
C ARG A 16 -0.56 -3.74 24.70
N VAL A 17 0.67 -3.94 24.23
CA VAL A 17 1.88 -3.78 25.06
C VAL A 17 2.36 -2.34 24.95
N ALA A 18 3.16 -1.80 25.87
CA ALA A 18 3.85 -0.52 25.63
C ALA A 18 5.03 -0.71 24.65
N GLY A 19 5.18 0.20 23.70
CA GLY A 19 6.32 0.24 22.79
C GLY A 19 7.34 1.24 23.33
N TYR A 20 8.60 0.83 23.44
CA TYR A 20 9.71 1.70 23.89
C TYR A 20 10.58 2.12 22.70
N GLU A 21 9.96 2.28 21.54
CA GLU A 21 10.62 2.47 20.24
C GLU A 21 10.87 3.95 19.94
N VAL A 22 11.98 4.23 19.26
CA VAL A 22 12.26 5.56 18.69
C VAL A 22 11.56 5.65 17.33
N PRO A 23 10.85 6.75 17.02
CA PRO A 23 10.19 6.91 15.74
C PRO A 23 11.17 6.77 14.55
N GLY A 24 10.76 6.00 13.54
CA GLY A 24 11.49 5.81 12.28
C GLY A 24 10.53 5.72 11.09
N ASP A 25 11.04 5.35 9.92
CA ASP A 25 10.30 5.39 8.65
C ASP A 25 9.07 4.47 8.59
N GLU A 26 9.06 3.41 9.40
CA GLU A 26 7.98 2.41 9.42
C GLU A 26 6.76 2.82 10.28
N GLN A 27 6.87 3.91 11.04
CA GLN A 27 5.74 4.41 11.82
C GLN A 27 4.67 5.01 10.90
N PRO A 28 3.37 4.78 11.19
CA PRO A 28 2.30 5.37 10.40
C PRO A 28 2.34 6.90 10.52
N ARG A 29 2.21 7.60 9.40
CA ARG A 29 2.05 9.05 9.39
C ARG A 29 0.71 9.42 10.03
N ILE A 30 0.77 10.21 11.10
CA ILE A 30 -0.42 10.67 11.82
C ILE A 30 -0.99 11.89 11.10
N PHE A 31 -2.26 11.80 10.69
CA PHE A 31 -3.02 12.93 10.14
C PHE A 31 -4.00 13.41 11.21
N THR A 32 -3.80 14.63 11.69
CA THR A 32 -4.64 15.25 12.73
C THR A 32 -5.04 16.66 12.33
N THR A 33 -6.24 17.08 12.74
CA THR A 33 -6.68 18.47 12.58
C THR A 33 -5.96 19.45 13.51
N ASP A 34 -5.33 18.96 14.58
CA ASP A 34 -4.68 19.82 15.57
C ASP A 34 -3.38 20.46 15.05
N ASN A 35 -2.82 19.92 13.96
CA ASN A 35 -1.58 20.37 13.34
C ASN A 35 -1.78 20.70 11.85
N ILE A 36 -2.89 21.39 11.51
CA ILE A 36 -3.13 21.87 10.15
C ILE A 36 -2.43 23.21 9.97
N LEU A 37 -1.42 23.24 9.09
CA LEU A 37 -0.66 24.45 8.76
C LEU A 37 -1.15 25.08 7.44
N SER A 38 -1.77 24.29 6.56
CA SER A 38 -2.22 24.73 5.24
C SER A 38 -3.52 24.04 4.79
N PRO A 39 -4.30 24.65 3.85
CA PRO A 39 -5.46 24.00 3.24
C PRO A 39 -5.12 22.71 2.49
N SER A 40 -3.88 22.58 1.98
CA SER A 40 -3.38 21.35 1.36
C SER A 40 -3.26 20.21 2.36
N ASP A 41 -2.81 20.48 3.60
CA ASP A 41 -2.70 19.44 4.64
C ASP A 41 -4.06 18.85 5.00
N LEU A 42 -5.11 19.67 4.97
CA LEU A 42 -6.47 19.20 5.17
C LEU A 42 -6.94 18.32 4.00
N GLY A 43 -6.54 18.64 2.77
CA GLY A 43 -6.76 17.79 1.60
C GLY A 43 -6.09 16.42 1.77
N ASP A 44 -4.84 16.39 2.23
CA ASP A 44 -4.10 15.17 2.52
C ASP A 44 -4.75 14.35 3.64
N LEU A 45 -5.27 15.00 4.68
CA LEU A 45 -6.01 14.36 5.77
C LEU A 45 -7.30 13.69 5.25
N ILE A 46 -8.06 14.40 4.42
CA ILE A 46 -9.27 13.86 3.78
C ILE A 46 -8.90 12.64 2.92
N GLU A 47 -7.82 12.73 2.14
CA GLU A 47 -7.33 11.63 1.31
C GLU A 47 -6.93 10.41 2.16
N ALA A 48 -6.22 10.65 3.26
CA ALA A 48 -5.81 9.60 4.20
C ALA A 48 -7.03 8.88 4.80
N ALA A 49 -8.09 9.62 5.15
CA ALA A 49 -9.33 9.04 5.67
C ALA A 49 -10.04 8.17 4.62
N TYR A 50 -10.14 8.62 3.36
CA TYR A 50 -10.69 7.78 2.28
C TYR A 50 -9.83 6.55 2.04
N ARG A 51 -8.50 6.68 2.05
CA ARG A 51 -7.58 5.55 1.88
C ARG A 51 -7.71 4.52 3.00
N GLN A 52 -7.89 4.98 4.23
CA GLN A 52 -8.11 4.10 5.38
C GLN A 52 -9.42 3.32 5.25
N LEU A 53 -10.53 4.00 4.91
CA LEU A 53 -11.86 3.39 4.92
C LEU A 53 -12.23 2.64 3.64
N PHE A 54 -11.78 3.10 2.47
CA PHE A 54 -12.17 2.54 1.17
C PHE A 54 -11.03 1.88 0.40
N PHE A 55 -9.78 1.94 0.90
CA PHE A 55 -8.53 1.67 0.17
C PHE A 55 -8.26 2.69 -0.94
N TYR A 56 -9.22 2.88 -1.84
CA TYR A 56 -9.18 3.86 -2.91
C TYR A 56 -10.60 4.39 -3.16
N ALA A 57 -10.76 5.71 -3.20
CA ALA A 57 -12.03 6.36 -3.49
C ALA A 57 -11.97 7.01 -4.88
N PHE A 58 -12.86 6.59 -5.78
CA PHE A 58 -13.03 7.28 -7.05
C PHE A 58 -13.71 8.64 -6.84
N ALA A 59 -13.59 9.55 -7.81
CA ALA A 59 -14.24 10.86 -7.73
C ALA A 59 -15.76 10.76 -7.52
N ALA A 60 -16.40 9.70 -8.05
CA ALA A 60 -17.83 9.44 -7.88
C ALA A 60 -18.21 8.89 -6.49
N ASP A 61 -17.25 8.33 -5.74
CA ASP A 61 -17.49 7.75 -4.42
C ASP A 61 -17.27 8.77 -3.28
N ARG A 62 -16.81 9.99 -3.61
CA ARG A 62 -16.53 11.03 -2.63
C ARG A 62 -17.80 11.72 -2.14
N GLU A 63 -17.85 11.94 -0.84
CA GLU A 63 -18.92 12.63 -0.13
C GLU A 63 -18.57 14.11 0.03
N THR A 64 -18.82 14.91 -1.01
CA THR A 64 -18.43 16.33 -1.07
C THR A 64 -19.03 17.19 0.03
N TYR A 65 -20.25 16.87 0.48
CA TYR A 65 -20.89 17.57 1.60
C TYR A 65 -20.16 17.34 2.93
N LEU A 66 -19.74 16.10 3.20
CA LEU A 66 -18.96 15.77 4.40
C LEU A 66 -17.59 16.45 4.37
N GLU A 67 -16.94 16.47 3.21
CA GLU A 67 -15.67 17.18 3.04
C GLU A 67 -15.82 18.68 3.31
N SER A 68 -16.88 19.31 2.80
CA SER A 68 -17.13 20.74 3.04
C SER A 68 -17.42 21.04 4.51
N GLN A 69 -18.15 20.16 5.20
CA GLN A 69 -18.44 20.31 6.63
C GLN A 69 -17.16 20.21 7.46
N LEU A 70 -16.27 19.27 7.13
CA LEU A 70 -14.97 19.13 7.79
C LEU A 70 -14.07 20.33 7.52
N ARG A 71 -14.04 20.81 6.26
CA ARG A 71 -13.29 22.04 5.87
C ARG A 71 -13.75 23.28 6.60
N ASN A 72 -15.04 23.36 6.92
CA ASN A 72 -15.60 24.47 7.69
C ASN A 72 -15.52 24.26 9.21
N GLY A 73 -14.95 23.14 9.68
CA GLY A 73 -14.86 22.81 11.11
C GLY A 73 -16.21 22.56 11.78
N GLN A 74 -17.27 22.27 11.01
CA GLN A 74 -18.60 21.97 11.56
C GLN A 74 -18.67 20.57 12.18
N ILE A 75 -17.85 19.65 11.68
CA ILE A 75 -17.74 18.27 12.14
C ILE A 75 -16.29 17.95 12.50
N THR A 76 -16.10 17.03 13.43
CA THR A 76 -14.76 16.53 13.79
C THR A 76 -14.28 15.46 12.81
N VAL A 77 -13.01 15.06 12.88
CA VAL A 77 -12.50 13.93 12.07
C VAL A 77 -13.21 12.64 12.43
N ARG A 78 -13.55 12.44 13.71
CA ARG A 78 -14.37 11.31 14.15
C ARG A 78 -15.75 11.30 13.49
N ASP A 79 -16.41 12.45 13.41
CA ASP A 79 -17.71 12.57 12.74
C ASP A 79 -17.60 12.39 11.23
N PHE A 80 -16.49 12.82 10.64
CA PHE A 80 -16.17 12.55 9.24
C PHE A 80 -16.00 11.05 8.98
N VAL A 81 -15.22 10.33 9.81
CA VAL A 81 -15.08 8.87 9.75
C VAL A 81 -16.43 8.18 9.93
N ARG A 82 -17.24 8.63 10.88
CA ARG A 82 -18.62 8.14 11.06
C ARG A 82 -19.44 8.30 9.78
N GLY A 83 -19.43 9.49 9.19
CA GLY A 83 -20.17 9.79 7.95
C GLY A 83 -19.73 8.92 6.78
N LEU A 84 -18.43 8.68 6.66
CA LEU A 84 -17.87 7.81 5.62
C LEU A 84 -18.24 6.34 5.81
N VAL A 85 -18.23 5.81 7.04
CA VAL A 85 -18.64 4.41 7.29
C VAL A 85 -20.15 4.22 7.08
N LEU A 86 -20.94 5.25 7.33
CA LEU A 86 -22.39 5.24 7.11
C LEU A 86 -22.81 5.64 5.69
N SER A 87 -21.85 5.97 4.82
CA SER A 87 -22.13 6.40 3.46
C SER A 87 -22.76 5.27 2.63
N ASN A 88 -23.50 5.65 1.59
CA ASN A 88 -24.04 4.67 0.65
C ASN A 88 -22.93 3.91 -0.09
N THR A 89 -21.79 4.53 -0.32
CA THR A 89 -20.63 3.92 -0.98
C THR A 89 -20.03 2.82 -0.11
N PHE A 90 -19.90 3.06 1.20
CA PHE A 90 -19.39 2.06 2.15
C PHE A 90 -20.36 0.91 2.31
N LYS A 91 -21.66 1.23 2.44
CA LYS A 91 -22.72 0.22 2.53
C LYS A 91 -22.74 -0.71 1.32
N LYS A 92 -22.77 -0.17 0.11
CA LYS A 92 -22.77 -0.98 -1.13
C LYS A 92 -21.50 -1.79 -1.32
N SER A 93 -20.36 -1.25 -0.89
CA SER A 93 -19.06 -1.90 -1.07
C SER A 93 -18.82 -3.00 -0.05
N PHE A 94 -19.13 -2.76 1.23
CA PHE A 94 -18.76 -3.67 2.32
C PHE A 94 -19.96 -4.32 2.98
N TYR A 95 -21.00 -3.57 3.32
CA TYR A 95 -22.12 -4.14 4.07
C TYR A 95 -22.98 -5.09 3.21
N ASP A 96 -23.42 -4.65 2.04
CA ASP A 96 -24.36 -5.41 1.19
C ASP A 96 -23.72 -6.69 0.62
N LEU A 97 -22.38 -6.74 0.56
CA LEU A 97 -21.62 -7.86 -0.01
C LEU A 97 -21.05 -8.82 1.04
N ASN A 98 -21.37 -8.64 2.33
CA ASN A 98 -20.83 -9.46 3.41
C ASN A 98 -21.90 -9.85 4.43
N ASN A 99 -21.59 -10.86 5.25
CA ASN A 99 -22.38 -11.16 6.44
C ASN A 99 -21.99 -10.20 7.59
N ASN A 100 -22.81 -10.15 8.64
CA ASN A 100 -22.55 -9.27 9.78
C ASN A 100 -21.19 -9.54 10.44
N TYR A 101 -20.76 -10.80 10.53
CA TYR A 101 -19.48 -11.17 11.14
C TYR A 101 -18.29 -10.57 10.40
N ARG A 102 -18.30 -10.66 9.07
CA ARG A 102 -17.23 -10.15 8.20
C ARG A 102 -17.26 -8.63 8.13
N PHE A 103 -18.45 -8.04 8.07
CA PHE A 103 -18.60 -6.59 8.12
C PHE A 103 -18.03 -6.00 9.43
N VAL A 104 -18.34 -6.62 10.57
CA VAL A 104 -17.78 -6.24 11.87
C VAL A 104 -16.26 -6.30 11.86
N GLU A 105 -15.67 -7.37 11.33
CA GLU A 105 -14.22 -7.50 11.23
C GLU A 105 -13.59 -6.36 10.42
N GLN A 106 -14.16 -6.05 9.24
CA GLN A 106 -13.68 -4.97 8.38
C GLN A 106 -13.78 -3.61 9.08
N VAL A 107 -14.85 -3.36 9.83
CA VAL A 107 -15.02 -2.11 10.57
C VAL A 107 -14.03 -2.02 11.73
N ILE A 108 -13.80 -3.09 12.50
CA ILE A 108 -12.78 -3.14 13.56
C ILE A 108 -11.39 -2.83 12.97
N GLN A 109 -11.02 -3.46 11.86
CA GLN A 109 -9.73 -3.24 11.20
C GLN A 109 -9.56 -1.82 10.69
N ARG A 110 -10.58 -1.25 10.05
CA ARG A 110 -10.49 0.09 9.43
C ARG A 110 -10.65 1.23 10.45
N VAL A 111 -11.52 1.08 11.44
CA VAL A 111 -11.87 2.15 12.41
C VAL A 111 -11.04 2.06 13.68
N LEU A 112 -10.84 0.87 14.26
CA LEU A 112 -10.03 0.70 15.47
C LEU A 112 -8.55 0.42 15.15
N GLY A 113 -8.21 0.19 13.89
CA GLY A 113 -6.83 0.03 13.45
C GLY A 113 -6.16 -1.23 13.97
N ARG A 114 -6.93 -2.27 14.34
CA ARG A 114 -6.42 -3.56 14.84
C ARG A 114 -7.21 -4.74 14.29
N ASP A 115 -6.68 -5.93 14.43
CA ASP A 115 -7.45 -7.15 14.20
C ASP A 115 -8.44 -7.44 15.33
N PRO A 116 -9.55 -8.18 15.05
CA PRO A 116 -10.37 -8.75 16.12
C PRO A 116 -9.55 -9.71 16.97
N TYR A 117 -9.82 -9.77 18.27
CA TYR A 117 -9.12 -10.64 19.21
C TYR A 117 -9.42 -12.11 18.96
N ASN A 118 -10.67 -12.44 18.68
CA ASN A 118 -11.14 -13.80 18.43
C ASN A 118 -12.48 -13.80 17.67
N GLU A 119 -12.96 -15.00 17.33
CA GLU A 119 -14.28 -15.17 16.69
C GLU A 119 -15.42 -14.68 17.58
N ARG A 120 -15.27 -14.79 18.92
CA ARG A 120 -16.28 -14.34 19.88
C ARG A 120 -16.51 -12.83 19.82
N GLU A 121 -15.47 -12.02 19.63
CA GLU A 121 -15.61 -10.57 19.44
C GLU A 121 -16.46 -10.27 18.20
N LYS A 122 -16.22 -10.98 17.08
CA LYS A 122 -17.03 -10.82 15.86
C LYS A 122 -18.49 -11.17 16.10
N ILE A 123 -18.77 -12.26 16.83
CA ILE A 123 -20.13 -12.66 17.19
C ILE A 123 -20.78 -11.62 18.11
N ALA A 124 -20.06 -11.15 19.13
CA ALA A 124 -20.54 -10.17 20.10
C ALA A 124 -20.95 -8.85 19.42
N TRP A 125 -20.18 -8.37 18.45
CA TRP A 125 -20.53 -7.15 17.72
C TRP A 125 -21.57 -7.38 16.61
N SER A 126 -21.64 -8.59 16.03
CA SER A 126 -22.62 -8.90 14.98
C SER A 126 -24.08 -8.79 15.46
N ILE A 127 -24.35 -9.07 16.75
CA ILE A 127 -25.69 -8.91 17.34
C ILE A 127 -26.06 -7.44 17.51
N VAL A 128 -25.08 -6.55 17.75
CA VAL A 128 -25.31 -5.10 17.81
C VAL A 128 -25.75 -4.61 16.45
N VAL A 129 -25.08 -5.05 15.37
CA VAL A 129 -25.49 -4.75 13.99
C VAL A 129 -26.92 -5.25 13.71
N ALA A 130 -27.25 -6.45 14.16
CA ALA A 130 -28.58 -7.03 13.94
C ALA A 130 -29.71 -6.34 14.73
N THR A 131 -29.42 -5.83 15.93
CA THR A 131 -30.42 -5.24 16.84
C THR A 131 -30.56 -3.72 16.72
N LYS A 132 -29.46 -3.00 16.52
CA LYS A 132 -29.41 -1.53 16.43
C LYS A 132 -29.13 -1.01 15.01
N GLY A 133 -28.90 -1.92 14.07
CA GLY A 133 -28.51 -1.57 12.70
C GLY A 133 -27.06 -1.09 12.60
N ILE A 134 -26.66 -0.73 11.39
CA ILE A 134 -25.31 -0.23 11.08
C ILE A 134 -24.99 1.05 11.86
N VAL A 135 -25.97 1.97 11.94
CA VAL A 135 -25.81 3.27 12.61
C VAL A 135 -25.47 3.08 14.09
N GLY A 136 -26.26 2.27 14.81
CA GLY A 136 -26.03 2.02 16.23
C GLY A 136 -24.70 1.29 16.49
N PHE A 137 -24.32 0.36 15.63
CA PHE A 137 -23.03 -0.32 15.74
C PHE A 137 -21.84 0.64 15.58
N VAL A 138 -21.85 1.47 14.53
CA VAL A 138 -20.77 2.44 14.27
C VAL A 138 -20.67 3.45 15.41
N ASP A 139 -21.82 3.92 15.92
CA ASP A 139 -21.87 4.82 17.07
C ASP A 139 -21.25 4.19 18.32
N GLU A 140 -21.53 2.92 18.61
CA GLU A 140 -20.91 2.23 19.74
C GLU A 140 -19.41 2.04 19.57
N VAL A 141 -18.96 1.60 18.39
CA VAL A 141 -17.53 1.42 18.10
C VAL A 141 -16.76 2.73 18.29
N LEU A 142 -17.26 3.83 17.74
CA LEU A 142 -16.62 5.14 17.86
C LEU A 142 -16.72 5.75 19.26
N ASN A 143 -17.63 5.30 20.12
CA ASN A 143 -17.76 5.72 21.52
C ASN A 143 -16.93 4.86 22.48
N THR A 144 -16.25 3.81 21.98
CA THR A 144 -15.39 2.96 22.83
C THR A 144 -14.19 3.76 23.33
N GLU A 145 -13.79 3.54 24.59
CA GLU A 145 -12.59 4.14 25.17
C GLU A 145 -11.34 3.86 24.30
N GLU A 146 -11.25 2.67 23.70
CA GLU A 146 -10.18 2.31 22.76
C GLU A 146 -10.07 3.29 21.57
N TYR A 147 -11.19 3.72 20.99
CA TYR A 147 -11.14 4.68 19.88
C TYR A 147 -10.69 6.06 20.39
N LEU A 148 -11.29 6.51 21.51
CA LEU A 148 -11.03 7.83 22.09
C LEU A 148 -9.58 7.98 22.58
N SER A 149 -9.00 6.94 23.19
CA SER A 149 -7.64 6.98 23.71
C SER A 149 -6.57 6.97 22.62
N ASN A 150 -6.85 6.37 21.46
CA ASN A 150 -5.88 6.22 20.37
C ASN A 150 -5.98 7.32 19.30
N PHE A 151 -7.20 7.74 18.95
CA PHE A 151 -7.43 8.68 17.85
C PHE A 151 -8.13 9.98 18.30
N GLY A 152 -8.90 9.92 19.39
CA GLY A 152 -9.66 11.06 19.88
C GLY A 152 -10.69 11.54 18.85
N TYR A 153 -10.81 12.86 18.70
CA TYR A 153 -11.77 13.51 17.78
C TYR A 153 -11.12 14.07 16.52
N SER A 154 -9.81 14.30 16.55
CA SER A 154 -9.05 15.05 15.55
C SER A 154 -8.16 14.18 14.66
N THR A 155 -7.89 12.92 15.03
CA THR A 155 -6.94 12.06 14.31
C THR A 155 -7.65 11.05 13.42
N VAL A 156 -7.14 10.88 12.19
CA VAL A 156 -7.61 9.85 11.26
C VAL A 156 -7.12 8.47 11.73
N PRO A 157 -7.98 7.43 11.76
CA PRO A 157 -7.56 6.08 12.10
C PRO A 157 -6.46 5.54 11.19
N TYR A 158 -5.56 4.73 11.76
CA TYR A 158 -4.49 4.05 11.04
C TYR A 158 -4.26 2.66 11.64
N GLN A 159 -3.61 1.78 10.88
CA GLN A 159 -3.24 0.45 11.39
C GLN A 159 -2.17 0.57 12.48
N ARG A 160 -2.55 0.22 13.71
CA ARG A 160 -1.71 0.37 14.88
C ARG A 160 -0.69 -0.77 14.95
N ARG A 161 0.59 -0.40 15.14
CA ARG A 161 1.72 -1.32 15.39
C ARG A 161 1.81 -2.52 14.45
N ARG A 162 1.79 -2.23 13.15
CA ARG A 162 1.92 -3.22 12.08
C ARG A 162 3.31 -3.87 12.04
N ILE A 163 4.36 -3.07 12.28
CA ILE A 163 5.75 -3.51 12.22
C ILE A 163 6.35 -3.36 13.61
N LEU A 164 7.09 -4.38 14.04
CA LEU A 164 7.94 -4.31 15.22
C LEU A 164 9.32 -3.76 14.82
N PRO A 165 9.98 -2.94 15.64
CA PRO A 165 11.27 -2.31 15.30
C PRO A 165 12.37 -3.25 14.84
N SER A 166 12.38 -4.48 15.37
CA SER A 166 13.40 -5.47 15.04
C SER A 166 13.13 -6.19 13.70
N GLN A 167 11.98 -5.97 13.07
CA GLN A 167 11.59 -6.68 11.85
C GLN A 167 11.54 -5.73 10.65
N SER A 168 12.11 -6.17 9.53
CA SER A 168 11.99 -5.47 8.24
C SER A 168 10.63 -5.68 7.57
N THR A 169 9.88 -6.70 7.99
CA THR A 169 8.59 -7.06 7.41
C THR A 169 7.57 -7.16 8.53
N GLY A 170 6.53 -6.33 8.46
CA GLY A 170 5.43 -6.37 9.42
C GLY A 170 4.26 -7.22 8.97
N GLU A 171 3.19 -7.11 9.74
CA GLU A 171 1.91 -7.72 9.42
C GLU A 171 1.34 -7.18 8.10
N LEU A 172 0.48 -8.00 7.49
CA LEU A 172 -0.20 -7.64 6.25
C LEU A 172 -1.09 -6.40 6.47
N PRO A 173 -1.08 -5.44 5.53
CA PRO A 173 -2.03 -4.34 5.56
C PRO A 173 -3.48 -4.83 5.51
N PHE A 174 -4.36 -4.20 6.28
CA PHE A 174 -5.77 -4.62 6.36
C PHE A 174 -6.49 -4.61 5.01
N ASN A 175 -6.11 -3.73 4.09
CA ASN A 175 -6.71 -3.68 2.76
C ASN A 175 -6.41 -4.92 1.91
N ILE A 176 -5.30 -5.61 2.18
CA ILE A 176 -4.94 -6.88 1.52
C ILE A 176 -5.52 -8.06 2.30
N LYS A 177 -5.42 -8.01 3.64
CA LYS A 177 -5.94 -9.06 4.53
C LYS A 177 -7.47 -9.17 4.46
N SER A 178 -8.14 -8.04 4.31
CA SER A 178 -9.60 -7.93 4.24
C SER A 178 -10.05 -7.28 2.93
N PRO A 179 -10.17 -8.07 1.84
CA PRO A 179 -10.71 -7.55 0.60
C PRO A 179 -12.19 -7.18 0.77
N ARG A 180 -12.76 -6.55 -0.26
CA ARG A 180 -14.14 -6.06 -0.26
C ARG A 180 -15.16 -7.14 0.16
N TYR A 181 -15.02 -8.36 -0.35
CA TYR A 181 -15.86 -9.50 0.01
C TYR A 181 -15.08 -10.81 -0.06
N GLU A 182 -15.57 -11.81 0.66
CA GLU A 182 -14.97 -13.14 0.75
C GLU A 182 -15.40 -14.11 -0.37
N ASP A 183 -14.82 -15.30 -0.32
CA ASP A 183 -15.12 -16.46 -1.16
C ASP A 183 -16.62 -16.73 -1.33
N TYR A 184 -17.40 -16.66 -0.24
CA TYR A 184 -18.83 -16.93 -0.24
C TYR A 184 -19.61 -15.97 -1.14
N HIS A 185 -19.37 -14.67 -1.01
CA HIS A 185 -20.06 -13.68 -1.84
C HIS A 185 -19.49 -13.66 -3.26
N ARG A 186 -18.18 -13.92 -3.41
CA ARG A 186 -17.53 -14.09 -4.71
C ARG A 186 -18.17 -15.23 -5.50
N ALA A 187 -18.50 -16.35 -4.84
CA ALA A 187 -19.17 -17.49 -5.46
C ALA A 187 -20.58 -17.14 -5.95
N LYS A 188 -21.32 -16.30 -5.22
CA LYS A 188 -22.65 -15.82 -5.65
C LYS A 188 -22.60 -14.90 -6.86
N LEU A 189 -21.60 -14.03 -6.95
CA LEU A 189 -21.47 -13.07 -8.06
C LEU A 189 -21.12 -13.74 -9.40
N GLY A 190 -20.70 -15.01 -9.39
CA GLY A 190 -20.38 -15.73 -10.62
C GLY A 190 -19.14 -15.19 -11.31
N PHE A 191 -18.03 -15.07 -10.56
CA PHE A 191 -16.74 -14.71 -11.15
C PHE A 191 -16.38 -15.67 -12.29
N PRO A 192 -15.71 -15.18 -13.36
CA PRO A 192 -15.19 -16.07 -14.39
C PRO A 192 -14.32 -17.14 -13.71
N GLN A 193 -14.72 -18.40 -13.86
CA GLN A 193 -13.92 -19.52 -13.41
C GLN A 193 -12.64 -19.53 -14.24
N ILE A 194 -11.52 -19.92 -13.62
CA ILE A 194 -10.26 -20.06 -14.33
C ILE A 194 -10.48 -21.15 -15.38
N ILE A 195 -10.68 -20.74 -16.64
CA ILE A 195 -10.79 -21.66 -17.77
C ILE A 195 -9.37 -22.12 -18.08
N TRP A 196 -8.98 -23.29 -17.57
CA TRP A 196 -7.70 -23.93 -17.85
C TRP A 196 -7.39 -24.08 -19.36
N GLN A 197 -8.40 -23.98 -20.24
CA GLN A 197 -8.25 -24.04 -21.69
C GLN A 197 -7.69 -22.78 -22.35
N VAL A 198 -7.59 -21.63 -21.65
CA VAL A 198 -6.84 -20.45 -22.16
C VAL A 198 -5.36 -20.58 -21.78
N GLU A 199 -4.82 -21.78 -21.91
CA GLU A 199 -3.38 -21.98 -21.88
C GLU A 199 -2.84 -21.47 -23.22
N VAL A 200 -1.99 -20.45 -23.19
CA VAL A 200 -1.30 -19.97 -24.38
C VAL A 200 -0.45 -21.14 -24.90
N ARG A 201 -0.94 -21.81 -25.95
CA ARG A 201 -0.33 -23.04 -26.53
C ARG A 201 1.13 -22.88 -26.99
N ARG A 202 1.65 -21.66 -26.99
CA ARG A 202 3.08 -21.35 -27.15
C ARG A 202 3.59 -20.66 -25.89
N PHE A 203 4.21 -21.43 -25.02
CA PHE A 203 5.01 -20.88 -23.94
C PHE A 203 6.41 -20.56 -24.48
N LEU A 204 6.69 -19.28 -24.72
CA LEU A 204 8.06 -18.79 -24.70
C LEU A 204 8.35 -18.45 -23.24
N PRO A 205 9.28 -19.13 -22.54
CA PRO A 205 9.57 -18.78 -21.17
C PRO A 205 10.18 -17.37 -21.15
N GLN A 206 9.39 -16.41 -20.66
CA GLN A 206 9.81 -15.02 -20.48
C GLN A 206 10.80 -14.87 -19.31
N GLU A 207 10.81 -15.85 -18.41
CA GLU A 207 11.66 -15.89 -17.21
C GLU A 207 12.90 -16.77 -17.40
N GLN A 208 13.44 -16.86 -18.62
CA GLN A 208 14.71 -17.55 -18.84
C GLN A 208 15.83 -16.82 -18.09
N LYS A 209 16.33 -17.46 -17.04
CA LYS A 209 17.50 -16.97 -16.33
C LYS A 209 18.74 -17.19 -17.21
N PRO A 210 19.63 -16.20 -17.31
CA PRO A 210 20.85 -16.36 -18.06
C PRO A 210 21.68 -17.50 -17.45
N LYS A 211 22.24 -18.36 -18.31
CA LYS A 211 23.15 -19.44 -17.95
C LYS A 211 24.57 -18.92 -17.81
N ALA A 212 25.41 -19.69 -17.11
CA ALA A 212 26.84 -19.43 -17.09
C ALA A 212 27.39 -19.45 -18.52
N GLY A 213 28.07 -18.36 -18.92
CA GLY A 213 28.59 -18.18 -20.28
C GLY A 213 27.67 -17.39 -21.21
N ASP A 214 26.47 -16.99 -20.77
CA ASP A 214 25.61 -16.14 -21.59
C ASP A 214 26.24 -14.74 -21.77
N PRO A 215 26.32 -14.21 -23.01
CA PRO A 215 26.96 -12.93 -23.28
C PRO A 215 26.25 -11.76 -22.59
N ALA A 216 24.96 -11.91 -22.26
CA ALA A 216 24.19 -10.93 -21.50
C ALA A 216 24.79 -10.62 -20.12
N LEU A 217 25.48 -11.59 -19.50
CA LEU A 217 26.15 -11.40 -18.21
C LEU A 217 27.40 -10.52 -18.28
N PHE A 218 27.96 -10.33 -19.48
CA PHE A 218 29.19 -9.55 -19.71
C PHE A 218 28.91 -8.17 -20.33
N LEU A 219 27.64 -7.78 -20.50
CA LEU A 219 27.28 -6.50 -21.13
C LEU A 219 27.81 -5.30 -20.35
N THR A 220 27.82 -5.36 -19.02
CA THR A 220 28.36 -4.28 -18.16
C THR A 220 29.86 -4.08 -18.39
N MET A 221 30.61 -5.19 -18.48
CA MET A 221 32.03 -5.16 -18.85
C MET A 221 32.21 -4.60 -20.26
N ALA A 222 31.46 -5.10 -21.24
CA ALA A 222 31.55 -4.64 -22.63
C ALA A 222 31.26 -3.14 -22.79
N GLN A 223 30.29 -2.60 -22.05
CA GLN A 223 29.98 -1.16 -22.03
C GLN A 223 31.04 -0.33 -21.30
N SER A 224 31.66 -0.89 -20.24
CA SER A 224 32.74 -0.21 -19.50
C SER A 224 34.03 -0.10 -20.31
N VAL A 225 34.22 -0.97 -21.31
CA VAL A 225 35.30 -0.85 -22.28
C VAL A 225 34.93 0.29 -23.23
N ASN A 226 35.40 1.50 -22.91
CA ASN A 226 35.48 2.59 -23.87
C ASN A 226 36.48 2.17 -24.96
N ALA A 227 36.02 1.41 -25.95
CA ALA A 227 36.76 1.18 -27.18
C ALA A 227 36.80 2.51 -27.95
N THR A 228 37.61 3.46 -27.49
CA THR A 228 38.18 4.47 -28.38
C THR A 228 39.13 3.70 -29.30
N GLY A 229 38.56 3.02 -30.29
CA GLY A 229 39.35 2.51 -31.39
C GLY A 229 40.07 3.71 -31.98
N ASN A 230 41.40 3.71 -31.95
CA ASN A 230 42.15 4.64 -32.78
C ASN A 230 41.55 4.50 -34.18
N THR A 231 41.16 5.63 -34.78
CA THR A 231 40.70 5.60 -36.17
C THR A 231 41.76 4.86 -36.98
N PRO A 232 41.39 3.90 -37.83
CA PRO A 232 42.38 3.20 -38.63
C PRO A 232 43.17 4.26 -39.40
N GLN A 233 44.49 4.32 -39.17
CA GLN A 233 45.33 5.27 -39.87
C GLN A 233 45.21 4.96 -41.36
N ARG A 234 44.50 5.82 -42.11
CA ARG A 234 44.42 5.72 -43.57
C ARG A 234 45.73 6.24 -44.16
N ILE A 235 46.79 5.47 -43.99
CA ILE A 235 48.07 5.76 -44.64
C ILE A 235 47.93 5.25 -46.09
N SER A 236 47.79 6.18 -47.03
CA SER A 236 47.88 5.86 -48.46
C SER A 236 49.31 5.45 -48.78
N SER A 237 49.50 4.39 -49.58
CA SER A 237 50.82 4.00 -50.09
C SER A 237 51.48 5.10 -50.93
N PHE A 238 50.71 6.04 -51.47
CA PHE A 238 51.23 7.21 -52.17
C PHE A 238 51.81 8.30 -51.26
N ASN A 239 51.47 8.27 -49.96
CA ASN A 239 52.00 9.22 -48.97
C ASN A 239 53.23 8.66 -48.24
N ILE A 240 53.60 7.40 -48.49
CA ILE A 240 54.79 6.77 -47.92
C ILE A 240 55.94 7.02 -48.90
N ASP A 241 56.77 8.01 -48.60
CA ASP A 241 57.98 8.29 -49.37
C ASP A 241 59.08 7.28 -49.00
N ILE A 242 59.04 6.12 -49.67
CA ILE A 242 59.93 4.99 -49.38
C ILE A 242 61.40 5.40 -49.58
N GLU A 243 61.71 6.25 -50.56
CA GLU A 243 63.08 6.72 -50.84
C GLU A 243 63.72 7.48 -49.68
N LYS A 244 62.93 8.18 -48.86
CA LYS A 244 63.40 8.87 -47.65
C LYS A 244 63.56 7.93 -46.44
N SER A 245 62.81 6.83 -46.42
CA SER A 245 62.84 5.84 -45.35
C SER A 245 64.01 4.86 -45.46
N VAL A 246 64.65 4.79 -46.63
CA VAL A 246 65.85 3.97 -46.85
C VAL A 246 67.08 4.75 -46.36
N PRO A 247 67.78 4.28 -45.31
CA PRO A 247 69.00 4.94 -44.85
C PRO A 247 70.12 4.76 -45.89
N TYR A 248 70.55 5.85 -46.53
CA TYR A 248 71.70 5.81 -47.42
C TYR A 248 73.01 5.70 -46.61
N ARG A 249 73.91 4.85 -47.07
CA ARG A 249 75.28 4.79 -46.55
C ARG A 249 76.01 6.06 -46.98
N GLN A 250 76.20 7.02 -46.08
CA GLN A 250 77.11 8.14 -46.31
C GLN A 250 78.53 7.58 -46.44
N LEU A 251 79.09 7.62 -47.65
CA LEU A 251 80.51 7.37 -47.85
C LEU A 251 81.26 8.60 -47.36
N ALA A 252 82.08 8.41 -46.34
CA ALA A 252 82.91 9.48 -45.79
C ALA A 252 83.95 9.93 -46.83
N GLY A 253 83.79 11.16 -47.33
CA GLY A 253 84.85 11.97 -47.93
C GLY A 253 85.06 11.84 -49.44
N ILE A 254 84.31 12.64 -50.22
CA ILE A 254 84.82 13.31 -51.43
C ILE A 254 84.20 14.72 -51.44
N LYS A 255 85.06 15.74 -51.50
CA LYS A 255 84.69 17.15 -51.71
C LYS A 255 84.43 17.40 -53.19
#